data_AF-A0A9P0ZKY4-F1
#
_entry.id   AF-A0A9P0ZKY4-F1
#
_cell.length_a   1.000
_cell.length_b   1.000
_cell.length_c   1.000
_cell.angle_alpha   90.00
_cell.angle_beta   90.00
_cell.angle_gamma   90.00
#
_symmetry.space_group_name_H-M   'P 1'
#
loop_
_entity.id
_entity.type
_entity.pdbx_description
1 polymer ?
#
loop_
_entity_poly.entity_id
_entity_poly.type
_entity_poly.pdbx_seq_one_letter_code
_entity_poly.pdbx_strand_id
1 'polypeptide(L)'
;MHVVELASARGHSVDAYKSSSEFVSDREAYINAHLGNISKRWLSTPDGCEKLALESYISYQVGIYATQQKIYPVLRDKAGTSCINDWGLPPEVPNPEISVADSLRKDIPFSRSPTDEELGDPPSDKVKGVHVSFTLDHPSFDRFRALERPRD
;
A
#
# COMPACT_ATOMS: atom_id res chain seq x y z
N MET A 1 -36.10 34.07 13.56
CA MET A 1 -35.08 33.43 14.42
C MET A 1 -35.21 31.90 14.52
N HIS A 2 -36.09 31.24 13.75
CA HIS A 2 -36.33 29.78 13.85
C HIS A 2 -35.43 28.88 12.99
N VAL A 3 -34.75 29.41 11.97
CA VAL A 3 -33.97 28.61 11.01
C VAL A 3 -32.64 28.12 11.60
N VAL A 4 -32.04 28.92 12.48
CA VAL A 4 -30.73 28.62 13.11
C VAL A 4 -30.86 27.51 14.17
N GLU A 5 -31.97 27.48 14.91
CA GLU A 5 -32.24 26.50 15.96
C GLU A 5 -32.50 25.09 15.38
N LEU A 6 -33.24 25.03 14.26
CA LEU A 6 -33.46 23.80 13.50
C LEU A 6 -32.17 23.23 12.89
N ALA A 7 -31.28 24.09 12.40
CA ALA A 7 -29.99 23.67 11.87
C ALA A 7 -29.08 23.11 12.98
N SER A 8 -29.08 23.75 14.15
CA SER A 8 -28.33 23.29 15.32
C SER A 8 -28.84 21.94 15.83
N ALA A 9 -30.15 21.78 16.03
CA ALA A 9 -30.75 20.52 16.49
C ALA A 9 -30.49 19.35 15.52
N ARG A 10 -30.50 19.62 14.21
CA ARG A 10 -30.19 18.61 13.18
C ARG A 10 -28.72 18.21 13.18
N GLY A 11 -27.79 19.14 13.44
CA GLY A 11 -26.37 18.85 13.60
C GLY A 11 -26.12 17.89 14.77
N HIS A 12 -26.69 18.16 15.94
CA HIS A 12 -26.57 17.31 17.13
C HIS A 12 -27.13 15.89 16.90
N SER A 13 -28.24 15.77 16.17
CA SER A 13 -28.82 14.46 15.82
C SER A 13 -27.91 13.64 14.89
N VAL A 14 -27.19 14.28 13.96
CA VAL A 14 -26.28 13.60 13.05
C VAL A 14 -25.05 13.10 13.78
N ASP A 15 -24.49 13.89 14.69
CA ASP A 15 -23.29 13.49 15.43
C ASP A 15 -23.58 12.39 16.46
N ALA A 16 -24.77 12.43 17.06
CA ALA A 16 -25.27 11.31 17.87
C ALA A 16 -25.40 10.02 17.06
N TYR A 17 -25.91 10.09 15.83
CA TYR A 17 -26.01 8.94 14.93
C TYR A 17 -24.63 8.41 14.50
N LYS A 18 -23.69 9.27 14.09
CA LYS A 18 -22.32 8.83 13.70
C LYS A 18 -21.59 8.07 14.81
N SER A 19 -21.94 8.34 16.07
CA SER A 19 -21.35 7.70 17.24
C SER A 19 -22.12 6.46 17.70
N SER A 20 -23.22 6.11 17.03
CA SER A 20 -24.11 5.02 17.42
C SER A 20 -23.72 3.70 16.75
N SER A 21 -24.20 2.59 17.31
CA SER A 21 -24.00 1.26 16.75
C SER A 21 -24.74 1.05 15.42
N GLU A 22 -25.89 1.72 15.25
CA GLU A 22 -26.66 1.68 14.01
C GLU A 22 -25.84 2.23 12.84
N PHE A 23 -25.12 3.34 13.04
CA PHE A 23 -24.23 3.87 12.01
C PHE A 23 -23.11 2.89 11.63
N VAL A 24 -22.55 2.16 12.60
CA VAL A 24 -21.54 1.14 12.31
C VAL A 24 -22.13 0.04 11.44
N SER A 25 -23.32 -0.48 11.80
CA SER A 25 -24.04 -1.49 11.02
C SER A 25 -24.38 -1.00 9.62
N ASP A 26 -24.90 0.22 9.49
CA ASP A 26 -25.27 0.81 8.20
C ASP A 26 -24.04 1.04 7.32
N ARG A 27 -22.93 1.50 7.91
CA ARG A 27 -21.65 1.66 7.22
C ARG A 27 -21.13 0.33 6.70
N GLU A 28 -21.15 -0.73 7.51
CA GLU A 28 -20.73 -2.07 7.11
C GLU A 28 -21.62 -2.63 6.01
N ALA A 29 -22.94 -2.51 6.14
CA ALA A 29 -23.89 -2.90 5.11
C ALA A 29 -23.63 -2.16 3.79
N TYR A 30 -23.37 -0.85 3.85
CA TYR A 30 -23.03 -0.04 2.68
C TYR A 30 -21.73 -0.49 2.02
N ILE A 31 -20.66 -0.66 2.82
CA ILE A 31 -19.36 -1.12 2.32
C ILE A 31 -19.52 -2.48 1.65
N ASN A 32 -20.18 -3.44 2.30
CA ASN A 32 -20.37 -4.78 1.75
C ASN A 32 -21.19 -4.78 0.46
N ALA A 33 -22.24 -3.96 0.39
CA ALA A 33 -23.06 -3.83 -0.82
C ALA A 33 -22.32 -3.17 -1.99
N HIS A 34 -21.32 -2.33 -1.71
CA HIS A 34 -20.64 -1.51 -2.71
C HIS A 34 -19.13 -1.75 -2.84
N LEU A 35 -18.61 -2.79 -2.19
CA LEU A 35 -17.17 -3.04 -2.09
C LEU A 35 -16.51 -3.06 -3.47
N GLY A 36 -17.12 -3.73 -4.45
CA GLY A 36 -16.58 -3.79 -5.82
C GLY A 36 -16.41 -2.41 -6.46
N ASN A 37 -17.39 -1.52 -6.29
CA ASN A 37 -17.32 -0.16 -6.83
C ASN A 37 -16.32 0.72 -6.07
N ILE A 38 -16.28 0.60 -4.74
CA ILE A 38 -15.33 1.31 -3.89
C ILE A 38 -13.89 0.91 -4.26
N SER A 39 -13.62 -0.40 -4.34
CA SER A 39 -12.31 -0.92 -4.72
C SER A 39 -11.93 -0.50 -6.14
N LYS A 40 -12.84 -0.59 -7.11
CA LYS A 40 -12.56 -0.13 -8.48
C LYS A 40 -12.21 1.35 -8.53
N ARG A 41 -12.95 2.20 -7.80
CA ARG A 41 -12.70 3.64 -7.74
C ARG A 41 -11.36 3.93 -7.06
N TRP A 42 -11.05 3.26 -5.95
CA TRP A 42 -9.77 3.42 -5.27
C TRP A 42 -8.60 2.93 -6.12
N LEU A 43 -8.71 1.78 -6.78
CA LEU A 43 -7.69 1.29 -7.72
C LEU A 43 -7.49 2.19 -8.94
N SER A 44 -8.44 3.09 -9.24
CA SER A 44 -8.30 4.08 -10.31
C SER A 44 -7.54 5.34 -9.85
N THR A 45 -7.17 5.47 -8.57
CA THR A 45 -6.33 6.56 -8.09
C THR A 45 -4.85 6.20 -8.20
N PRO A 46 -3.94 7.19 -8.25
CA PRO A 46 -2.50 6.94 -8.21
C PRO A 46 -2.09 6.09 -6.99
N ASP A 47 -2.52 6.49 -5.79
CA ASP A 47 -2.23 5.74 -4.55
C ASP A 47 -2.68 4.28 -4.61
N GLY A 48 -3.86 4.02 -5.18
CA GLY A 48 -4.38 2.66 -5.33
C GLY A 48 -3.57 1.82 -6.30
N CYS A 49 -3.19 2.41 -7.44
CA CYS A 49 -2.31 1.78 -8.42
C CYS A 49 -0.92 1.48 -7.84
N GLU A 50 -0.31 2.43 -7.15
CA GLU A 50 1.00 2.27 -6.52
C GLU A 50 0.99 1.16 -5.46
N LYS A 51 -0.05 1.15 -4.61
CA LYS A 51 -0.21 0.12 -3.60
C LYS A 51 -0.37 -1.27 -4.22
N LEU A 52 -1.20 -1.40 -5.26
CA LEU A 52 -1.37 -2.66 -5.99
C LEU A 52 -0.06 -3.13 -6.64
N ALA A 53 0.70 -2.22 -7.24
CA ALA A 53 1.99 -2.53 -7.85
C ALA A 53 3.00 -3.04 -6.81
N LEU A 54 3.07 -2.38 -5.64
CA LEU A 54 3.92 -2.80 -4.53
C LEU A 54 3.53 -4.19 -4.01
N GLU A 55 2.24 -4.44 -3.75
CA GLU A 55 1.77 -5.73 -3.27
C GLU A 55 2.00 -6.86 -4.28
N SER A 56 1.79 -6.57 -5.56
CA SER A 56 2.08 -7.50 -6.65
C SER A 56 3.58 -7.83 -6.72
N TYR A 57 4.44 -6.83 -6.58
CA TYR A 57 5.88 -7.01 -6.56
C TYR A 57 6.33 -7.88 -5.37
N ILE A 58 5.85 -7.61 -4.16
CA ILE A 58 6.15 -8.41 -2.97
C ILE A 58 5.69 -9.85 -3.17
N SER A 59 4.45 -10.05 -3.66
CA SER A 59 3.89 -11.38 -3.91
C SER A 59 4.71 -12.16 -4.94
N TYR A 60 5.18 -11.49 -5.99
CA TYR A 60 6.06 -12.08 -6.99
C TYR A 60 7.40 -12.54 -6.40
N GLN A 61 8.05 -11.70 -5.58
CA GLN A 61 9.31 -12.07 -4.92
C GLN A 61 9.14 -13.24 -3.96
N VAL A 62 8.04 -13.26 -3.19
CA VAL A 62 7.68 -14.40 -2.33
C VAL A 62 7.49 -15.67 -3.15
N GLY A 63 6.82 -15.58 -4.30
CA GLY A 63 6.62 -16.72 -5.21
C GLY A 63 7.93 -17.30 -5.76
N ILE A 64 8.87 -16.43 -6.19
CA ILE A 64 10.20 -16.87 -6.64
C ILE A 64 10.93 -17.56 -5.50
N TYR A 65 11.04 -16.89 -4.36
CA TYR A 65 11.75 -17.41 -3.19
C TYR A 65 11.21 -18.78 -2.77
N ALA A 66 9.89 -18.90 -2.60
CA ALA A 66 9.24 -20.15 -2.22
C ALA A 66 9.48 -21.28 -3.24
N THR A 67 9.56 -20.95 -4.52
CA THR A 67 9.87 -21.91 -5.58
C THR A 67 11.32 -22.36 -5.52
N GLN A 68 12.26 -21.43 -5.36
CA GLN A 68 13.69 -21.74 -5.21
C GLN A 68 13.96 -22.61 -3.99
N GLN A 69 13.32 -22.32 -2.85
CA GLN A 69 13.45 -23.12 -1.63
C GLN A 69 12.98 -24.58 -1.79
N LYS A 70 12.07 -24.85 -2.74
CA LYS A 70 11.62 -26.22 -3.05
C LYS A 70 12.56 -26.93 -4.03
N ILE A 71 13.03 -26.22 -5.04
CA ILE A 71 13.74 -26.83 -6.18
C ILE A 71 15.25 -26.90 -5.92
N TYR A 72 15.87 -25.83 -5.42
CA TYR A 72 17.33 -25.72 -5.36
C TYR A 72 17.98 -26.71 -4.40
N PRO A 73 17.39 -27.07 -3.25
CA PRO A 73 17.94 -28.15 -2.42
C PRO A 73 18.02 -29.49 -3.16
N VAL A 74 16.98 -29.84 -3.93
CA VAL A 74 16.94 -31.09 -4.71
C VAL A 74 17.98 -31.07 -5.83
N LEU A 75 18.18 -29.92 -6.48
CA LEU A 75 19.19 -29.79 -7.52
C LEU A 75 20.61 -29.86 -6.95
N ARG A 76 20.86 -29.25 -5.79
CA ARG A 76 22.15 -29.32 -5.09
C ARG A 76 22.48 -30.74 -4.66
N ASP A 77 21.50 -31.48 -4.15
CA ASP A 77 21.68 -32.88 -3.75
C ASP A 77 22.07 -33.76 -4.95
N LYS A 78 21.46 -33.52 -6.11
CA LYS A 78 21.69 -34.35 -7.32
C LYS A 78 22.91 -33.96 -8.14
N ALA A 79 23.30 -32.68 -8.16
CA ALA A 79 24.31 -32.17 -9.09
C ALA A 79 25.41 -31.31 -8.45
N GLY A 80 25.37 -31.10 -7.13
CA GLY A 80 26.30 -30.21 -6.44
C GLY A 80 25.93 -28.73 -6.56
N THR A 81 26.58 -27.89 -5.75
CA THR A 81 26.25 -26.46 -5.60
C THR A 81 26.70 -25.59 -6.76
N SER A 82 27.68 -26.03 -7.55
CA SER A 82 28.29 -25.27 -8.64
C SER A 82 27.41 -25.11 -9.88
N CYS A 83 26.34 -25.90 -10.03
CA CYS A 83 25.66 -26.04 -11.32
C CYS A 83 24.43 -25.13 -11.52
N ILE A 84 23.95 -24.42 -10.49
CA ILE A 84 22.68 -23.66 -10.59
C ILE A 84 22.78 -22.54 -11.62
N ASN A 85 23.85 -21.73 -11.57
CA ASN A 85 24.04 -20.63 -12.50
C ASN A 85 24.45 -21.13 -13.90
N ASP A 86 25.25 -22.20 -13.95
CA ASP A 86 25.71 -22.80 -15.21
C ASP A 86 24.55 -23.40 -16.05
N TRP A 87 23.43 -23.75 -15.40
CA TRP A 87 22.22 -24.24 -16.04
C TRP A 87 21.28 -23.12 -16.52
N GLY A 88 21.68 -21.85 -16.37
CA GLY A 88 20.86 -20.69 -16.72
C GLY A 88 19.66 -20.50 -15.79
N LEU A 89 19.67 -21.12 -14.59
CA LEU A 89 18.67 -20.83 -13.58
C LEU A 89 18.97 -19.47 -12.94
N PRO A 90 17.92 -18.73 -12.53
CA PRO A 90 18.12 -17.48 -11.81
C PRO A 90 18.98 -17.65 -10.55
N PRO A 91 19.72 -16.63 -10.12
CA PRO A 91 20.42 -16.68 -8.83
C PRO A 91 19.39 -16.81 -7.69
N GLU A 92 19.82 -17.40 -6.57
CA GLU A 92 18.97 -17.52 -5.39
C GLU A 92 18.66 -16.13 -4.82
N VAL A 93 17.38 -15.85 -4.62
CA VAL A 93 16.91 -14.57 -4.09
C VAL A 93 16.94 -14.61 -2.55
N PRO A 94 17.28 -13.49 -1.88
CA PRO A 94 17.20 -13.40 -0.43
C PRO A 94 15.74 -13.48 0.02
N ASN A 95 15.52 -13.86 1.29
CA ASN A 95 14.17 -13.90 1.86
C ASN A 95 13.51 -12.50 1.75
N PRO A 96 12.38 -12.38 1.04
CA PRO A 96 11.72 -11.10 0.81
C PRO A 96 11.19 -10.45 2.10
N GLU A 97 10.86 -11.21 3.15
CA GLU A 97 10.37 -10.62 4.41
C GLU A 97 11.44 -9.77 5.12
N ILE A 98 12.71 -10.15 4.99
CA ILE A 98 13.85 -9.41 5.56
C ILE A 98 14.14 -8.18 4.69
N SER A 99 14.11 -8.35 3.37
CA SER A 99 14.42 -7.28 2.40
C SER A 99 13.37 -6.17 2.37
N VAL A 100 12.08 -6.50 2.53
CA VAL A 100 10.99 -5.52 2.59
C VAL A 100 11.04 -4.73 3.91
N ALA A 101 11.35 -5.39 5.03
CA ALA A 101 11.52 -4.72 6.32
C ALA A 101 12.69 -3.72 6.32
N ASP A 102 13.79 -4.05 5.65
CA ASP A 102 14.94 -3.15 5.52
C ASP A 102 14.69 -1.97 4.55
N SER A 103 13.83 -2.18 3.54
CA SER A 103 13.45 -1.13 2.60
C SER A 103 12.44 -0.15 3.20
N LEU A 104 11.41 -0.65 3.92
CA LEU A 104 10.45 0.20 4.64
C LEU A 104 11.09 1.03 5.76
N ARG A 105 12.20 0.56 6.36
CA ARG A 105 12.94 1.32 7.38
C ARG A 105 13.70 2.52 6.82
N LYS A 106 14.04 2.54 5.54
CA LYS A 106 14.79 3.65 4.92
C LYS A 106 13.92 4.86 4.58
N ASP A 107 12.61 4.66 4.44
CA ASP A 107 11.68 5.71 3.99
C ASP A 107 10.82 6.32 5.10
N ILE A 108 11.03 5.90 6.36
CA ILE A 108 10.41 6.55 7.51
C ILE A 108 11.45 7.52 8.10
N PRO A 109 11.38 8.84 7.83
CA PRO A 109 12.00 9.77 8.75
C PRO A 109 11.29 9.55 10.08
N PHE A 110 12.02 8.95 11.02
CA PHE A 110 11.60 8.79 12.40
C PHE A 110 11.52 10.20 13.00
N SER A 111 10.43 10.92 12.69
CA SER A 111 10.10 12.18 13.32
C SER A 111 9.69 11.82 14.74
N ARG A 112 10.67 11.83 15.65
CA ARG A 112 10.42 11.88 17.08
C ARG A 112 9.39 12.97 17.30
N SER A 113 8.20 12.60 17.77
CA SER A 113 7.27 13.54 18.37
C SER A 113 7.92 14.07 19.66
N PRO A 114 8.18 15.37 19.80
CA PRO A 114 8.34 15.98 21.11
C PRO A 114 6.94 16.44 21.54
N THR A 115 6.39 15.81 22.57
CA THR A 115 5.29 16.45 23.30
C THR A 115 5.32 15.96 24.74
N ASP A 116 5.98 16.74 25.58
CA ASP A 116 5.37 17.22 26.81
C ASP A 116 5.28 18.75 26.69
N GLU A 117 4.12 19.29 27.10
CA GLU A 117 3.73 20.71 27.15
C GLU A 117 3.54 21.38 25.77
N GLU A 118 2.50 22.13 25.42
CA GLU A 118 1.59 22.96 26.21
C GLU A 118 0.37 23.34 25.34
N LEU A 119 -0.71 23.79 26.00
CA LEU A 119 -1.99 24.24 25.48
C LEU A 119 -1.87 25.54 24.62
N GLY A 120 -2.34 25.54 23.37
CA GLY A 120 -2.48 26.75 22.55
C GLY A 120 -3.25 26.51 21.24
N ASP A 121 -4.25 27.36 20.98
CA ASP A 121 -5.20 27.30 19.84
C ASP A 121 -4.55 27.19 18.45
N PRO A 122 -5.21 26.55 17.45
CA PRO A 122 -4.66 26.40 16.10
C PRO A 122 -4.90 27.65 15.24
N PRO A 123 -3.88 28.19 14.54
CA PRO A 123 -4.13 29.10 13.43
C PRO A 123 -4.42 28.32 12.13
N SER A 124 -5.39 28.86 11.40
CA SER A 124 -5.84 28.44 10.06
C SER A 124 -4.74 28.51 9.00
N ASP A 125 -4.96 27.71 7.95
CA ASP A 125 -4.38 27.80 6.60
C ASP A 125 -2.89 27.50 6.40
N LYS A 126 -2.63 26.26 5.96
CA LYS A 126 -1.98 25.93 4.66
C LYS A 126 -1.56 24.45 4.66
N VAL A 127 -2.42 23.57 4.14
CA VAL A 127 -1.97 22.23 3.74
C VAL A 127 -1.24 22.40 2.40
N LYS A 128 0.09 22.58 2.45
CA LYS A 128 0.92 22.36 1.27
C LYS A 128 0.92 20.85 1.02
N GLY A 129 0.35 20.43 -0.11
CA GLY A 129 0.43 19.06 -0.57
C GLY A 129 1.88 18.61 -0.63
N VAL A 130 2.23 17.62 0.19
CA VAL A 130 3.51 16.93 0.10
C VAL A 130 3.40 16.03 -1.13
N HIS A 131 3.96 16.48 -2.25
CA HIS A 131 4.18 15.61 -3.38
C HIS A 131 5.36 14.70 -3.01
N VAL A 132 5.04 13.48 -2.58
CA VAL A 132 6.04 12.42 -2.46
C VAL A 132 6.19 11.81 -3.84
N SER A 133 7.39 11.90 -4.42
CA SER A 133 7.75 11.24 -5.67
C SER A 133 8.59 10.01 -5.31
N PHE A 134 8.04 8.80 -5.47
CA PHE A 134 8.85 7.59 -5.40
C PHE A 134 9.43 7.31 -6.79
N THR A 135 10.72 7.59 -6.98
CA THR A 135 11.48 7.09 -8.13
C THR A 135 11.81 5.63 -7.88
N LEU A 136 10.99 4.73 -8.44
CA LEU A 136 11.30 3.30 -8.57
C LEU A 136 12.39 3.12 -9.64
N ASP A 137 13.64 3.45 -9.30
CA ASP A 137 14.82 3.17 -10.12
C ASP A 137 15.18 1.67 -10.05
N HIS A 138 14.26 0.79 -10.46
CA HIS A 138 14.55 -0.63 -10.63
C HIS A 138 14.36 -1.03 -12.10
N PRO A 139 15.41 -1.56 -12.78
CA PRO A 139 15.44 -1.80 -14.23
C PRO A 139 14.40 -2.82 -14.75
N SER A 140 13.62 -3.43 -13.87
CA SER A 140 12.54 -4.36 -14.20
C SER A 140 11.22 -3.68 -14.60
N PHE A 141 11.01 -2.40 -14.26
CA PHE A 141 9.77 -1.68 -14.61
C PHE A 141 9.78 -1.07 -16.02
N ASP A 142 10.96 -0.75 -16.57
CA ASP A 142 11.09 -0.25 -17.96
C ASP A 142 10.58 -1.28 -19.00
N ARG A 143 10.59 -2.57 -18.64
CA ARG A 143 10.11 -3.64 -19.51
C ARG A 143 8.58 -3.62 -19.69
N PHE A 144 7.83 -3.11 -18.72
CA PHE A 144 6.37 -2.99 -18.83
C PHE A 144 5.96 -1.75 -19.63
N ARG A 145 6.74 -0.65 -19.56
CA ARG A 145 6.51 0.56 -20.36
C ARG A 145 6.77 0.35 -21.86
N ALA A 146 7.62 -0.62 -22.21
CA ALA A 146 7.94 -0.94 -23.60
C ALA A 146 6.82 -1.69 -24.35
N LEU A 147 5.79 -2.20 -23.65
CA LEU A 147 4.70 -2.97 -24.26
C LEU A 147 3.46 -2.13 -24.61
N GLU A 148 3.44 -0.83 -24.30
CA GLU A 148 2.35 0.10 -24.65
C GLU A 148 2.59 0.89 -25.94
N ARG A 149 3.53 0.48 -26.81
CA ARG A 149 3.60 1.09 -28.13
C ARG A 149 2.41 0.61 -28.99
N PRO A 150 1.57 1.51 -29.52
CA PRO A 150 0.58 1.12 -30.51
C PRO A 150 1.29 0.51 -31.71
N ARG A 151 0.78 -0.63 -32.18
CA ARG A 151 1.13 -1.14 -33.50
C ARG A 151 0.47 -0.22 -34.51
N ASP A 152 1.28 0.55 -35.24
CA ASP A 152 0.87 1.12 -36.52
C ASP A 152 0.70 -0.01 -37.56
#